data_AF-A0A844EPM1-F1
#
_entry.id   AF-A0A844EPM1-F1
#
_cell.length_a   1.000
_cell.length_b   1.000
_cell.length_c   1.000
_cell.angle_alpha   90.00
_cell.angle_beta   90.00
_cell.angle_gamma   90.00
#
_symmetry.space_group_name_H-M   'P 1'
#
loop_
_entity.id
_entity.type
_entity.pdbx_description
1 polymer ?
#
loop_
_entity_poly.entity_id
_entity_poly.type
_entity_poly.pdbx_seq_one_letter_code
_entity_poly.pdbx_strand_id
1 'polypeptide(L)' 'MSLDRKELFEKLLEQLQWPQASELPYFQGAKIDRLEVHKQSQRWQFDISIPKILPFEVFNDF' A
#
# COMPACT_ATOMS: atom_id res chain seq x y z
N MET A 1 -11.36 17.63 -0.70
CA MET A 1 -10.24 17.08 -1.49
C MET A 1 -10.07 15.65 -1.04
N SER A 2 -10.80 14.73 -1.66
CA SER A 2 -10.67 13.30 -1.37
C SER A 2 -9.35 12.88 -1.99
N LEU A 3 -8.33 12.62 -1.18
CA LEU A 3 -7.05 12.09 -1.69
C LEU A 3 -7.38 10.84 -2.50
N ASP A 4 -6.95 10.79 -3.76
CA ASP A 4 -7.25 9.66 -4.62
C ASP A 4 -6.66 8.40 -3.97
N ARG A 5 -7.43 7.31 -3.91
CA ARG A 5 -7.04 6.09 -3.18
C ARG A 5 -5.72 5.47 -3.67
N LYS A 6 -5.31 5.83 -4.89
CA LYS A 6 -3.99 5.52 -5.47
C LYS A 6 -2.88 6.38 -4.86
N GLU A 7 -3.08 7.69 -4.74
CA GLU A 7 -2.10 8.60 -4.14
C GLU A 7 -1.81 8.22 -2.69
N LEU A 8 -2.82 7.79 -1.93
CA LEU A 8 -2.61 7.26 -0.57
C LEU A 8 -1.72 6.02 -0.56
N PHE A 9 -1.85 5.15 -1.56
CA PHE A 9 -1.04 3.95 -1.69
C PHE A 9 0.42 4.31 -2.03
N GLU A 10 0.63 5.23 -2.96
CA GLU A 10 1.95 5.74 -3.29
C GLU A 10 2.61 6.41 -2.08
N LYS A 11 1.86 7.20 -1.30
CA LYS A 11 2.36 7.80 -0.05
C LYS A 11 2.74 6.76 1.00
N LEU A 12 1.98 5.68 1.13
CA LEU A 12 2.34 4.56 2.01
C LEU A 12 3.66 3.92 1.56
N LEU A 13 3.82 3.68 0.26
CA LEU A 13 5.06 3.12 -0.29
C LEU A 13 6.27 4.04 -0.07
N GLU A 14 6.10 5.35 -0.22
CA GLU A 14 7.13 6.34 0.12
C GLU A 14 7.52 6.24 1.62
N GLN A 15 6.54 6.13 2.53
CA GLN A 15 6.79 6.00 3.97
C GLN A 15 7.50 4.69 4.33
N LEU A 16 7.24 3.62 3.58
CA LEU A 16 7.93 2.34 3.70
C LEU A 16 9.31 2.31 3.03
N GLN A 17 9.76 3.44 2.45
CA GLN A 17 10.97 3.53 1.63
C GLN A 17 10.99 2.54 0.46
N TRP A 18 9.82 2.19 -0.05
CA TRP A 18 9.65 1.23 -1.15
C TRP A 18 8.90 1.83 -2.36
N PRO A 19 9.31 3.00 -2.89
CA PRO A 19 8.58 3.69 -3.95
C PRO A 19 8.51 2.90 -5.27
N GLN A 20 9.57 2.15 -5.59
CA GLN A 20 9.65 1.27 -6.76
C GLN A 20 8.61 0.13 -6.74
N ALA A 21 8.01 -0.16 -5.59
CA ALA A 21 6.94 -1.14 -5.53
C ALA A 21 5.72 -0.75 -6.35
N SER A 22 5.46 0.55 -6.50
CA SER A 22 4.34 1.07 -7.28
C SER A 22 4.44 0.70 -8.77
N GLU A 23 5.67 0.52 -9.28
CA GLU A 23 5.96 0.18 -10.66
C GLU A 23 5.80 -1.32 -10.95
N LEU A 24 5.75 -2.14 -9.89
CA LEU A 24 5.65 -3.59 -10.04
C LEU A 24 4.29 -3.96 -10.66
N PRO A 25 4.27 -4.89 -11.63
CA PRO A 25 3.07 -5.21 -12.42
C PRO A 25 1.92 -5.83 -11.61
N TYR A 26 2.19 -6.24 -10.36
CA TYR A 26 1.20 -6.72 -9.40
C TYR A 26 0.60 -5.61 -8.55
N PHE A 27 1.35 -4.53 -8.26
CA PHE A 27 0.82 -3.35 -7.56
C PHE A 27 0.18 -2.33 -8.52
N GLN A 28 0.28 -2.53 -9.84
CA GLN A 28 -0.46 -1.72 -10.81
C GLN A 28 -1.97 -1.80 -10.58
N GLY A 29 -2.56 -0.68 -10.14
CA GLY A 29 -3.98 -0.60 -9.79
C GLY A 29 -4.28 -0.94 -8.33
N ALA A 30 -3.26 -1.16 -7.50
CA ALA A 30 -3.41 -1.21 -6.06
C ALA A 30 -3.92 0.13 -5.52
N LYS A 31 -4.71 0.05 -4.46
CA LYS A 31 -5.35 1.21 -3.84
C LYS A 31 -5.51 0.96 -2.34
N ILE A 32 -5.55 2.04 -1.57
CA ILE A 32 -5.97 1.99 -0.17
C ILE A 32 -7.49 2.15 -0.13
N ASP A 33 -8.19 1.10 0.29
CA ASP A 33 -9.64 1.19 0.48
C ASP A 33 -10.01 1.81 1.82
N ARG A 34 -9.18 1.60 2.86
CA ARG A 34 -9.38 2.20 4.18
C ARG A 34 -8.05 2.48 4.88
N LEU A 35 -8.00 3.62 5.56
CA LEU A 35 -6.93 4.00 6.47
C LEU A 35 -7.54 4.29 7.84
N GLU A 36 -7.19 3.48 8.84
CA GLU A 36 -7.61 3.67 10.23
C GLU A 36 -6.42 4.03 11.11
N VAL A 37 -6.53 5.16 11.81
CA VAL A 37 -5.50 5.65 12.72
C VAL A 37 -5.95 5.40 14.16
N HIS A 38 -5.43 4.34 14.76
CA HIS A 38 -5.67 4.01 16.16
C HIS A 38 -4.77 4.86 17.06
N LYS A 39 -5.17 6.12 17.29
CA LYS A 39 -4.39 7.10 18.09
C LYS A 39 -4.01 6.59 19.48
N GLN A 40 -4.94 5.92 20.16
CA GLN A 40 -4.72 5.39 21.51
C GLN A 40 -3.65 4.29 21.54
N SER A 41 -3.54 3.52 20.46
CA SER A 41 -2.58 2.43 20.32
C SER A 41 -1.35 2.83 19.51
N GLN A 42 -1.25 4.09 19.04
CA GLN A 42 -0.22 4.57 18.11
C GLN A 42 -0.01 3.64 16.90
N ARG A 43 -1.10 3.05 16.39
CA ARG A 43 -1.07 2.08 15.28
C ARG A 43 -1.85 2.60 14.09
N TRP A 44 -1.31 2.38 12.90
CA TRP A 44 -1.97 2.70 11.64
C TRP A 44 -2.33 1.39 10.96
N GLN A 45 -3.59 1.25 10.59
CA GLN A 45 -4.10 0.10 9.85
C GLN A 45 -4.45 0.55 8.44
N PHE A 46 -3.92 -0.17 7.46
CA PHE A 46 -4.10 0.10 6.05
C PHE A 46 -4.76 -1.11 5.40
N ASP A 47 -5.99 -0.95 4.93
CA ASP A 47 -6.67 -1.97 4.14
C ASP A 47 -6.41 -1.65 2.66
N ILE A 48 -5.60 -2.49 2.02
CA ILE A 48 -5.22 -2.35 0.62
C ILE A 48 -5.88 -3.44 -0.23
N SER A 49 -6.33 -3.05 -1.42
CA SER A 49 -6.78 -4.00 -2.44
C SER A 49 -5.80 -4.00 -3.59
N ILE A 50 -5.41 -5.19 -4.00
CA ILE A 50 -4.47 -5.43 -5.11
C ILE A 50 -5.22 -6.25 -6.17
N PRO A 51 -5.19 -5.85 -7.45
CA PRO A 51 -5.95 -6.52 -8.49
C PRO A 51 -5.36 -7.90 -8.88
N LYS A 52 -4.10 -8.15 -8.54
CA LYS A 52 -3.40 -9.42 -8.83
C LYS A 52 -2.93 -10.06 -7.53
N ILE A 53 -2.97 -11.39 -7.52
CA ILE A 53 -2.36 -12.19 -6.45
C ILE A 53 -0.85 -11.93 -6.47
N LEU A 54 -0.28 -11.64 -5.30
CA LEU A 54 1.16 -11.44 -5.15
C LEU A 54 1.89 -12.78 -5.38
N PRO A 55 2.86 -12.83 -6.31
CA PRO A 55 3.66 -14.03 -6.50
C PRO A 55 4.53 -14.29 -5.26
N PHE A 56 4.78 -15.57 -4.98
CA PHE A 56 5.59 -16.00 -3.82
C PHE A 56 6.98 -15.36 -3.79
N GLU A 57 7.55 -15.06 -4.96
CA GLU A 57 8.87 -14.44 -5.10
C GLU A 57 8.98 -13.08 -4.39
N VAL A 58 7.87 -12.33 -4.27
CA VAL A 58 7.83 -11.05 -3.54
C VAL A 58 8.10 -11.25 -2.04
N PHE A 59 7.81 -12.44 -1.51
CA PHE A 59 8.05 -12.80 -0.12
C PHE A 59 9.43 -13.46 0.10
N ASN A 60 10.35 -13.42 -0.86
CA ASN A 60 11.73 -13.89 -0.62
C ASN A 60 12.75 -12.75 -0.55
N ASP A 61 12.37 -11.54 -0.97
CA ASP A 61 13.16 -10.33 -0.80
C ASP A 61 12.78 -9.70 0.57
N PHE A 62 13.56 -10.02 1.61
CA PHE A 62 13.46 -9.40 2.95
C PHE A 62 14.79 -8.75 3.34
#